data_AF-A0A2Z6RV42-F1
#
_entry.id   AF-A0A2Z6RV42-F1
#
_cell.length_a   1.000
_cell.length_b   1.000
_cell.length_c   1.000
_cell.angle_alpha   90.00
_cell.angle_beta   90.00
_cell.angle_gamma   90.00
#
_symmetry.space_group_name_H-M   'P 1'
#
loop_
_entity.id
_entity.type
_entity.pdbx_description
1 polymer ?
#
loop_
_entity_poly.entity_id
_entity_poly.type
_entity_poly.pdbx_seq_one_letter_code
_entity_poly.pdbx_strand_id
1 'polypeptide(L)'
;MVQEQIVSNIKKRCTNFKDNQAFMIRSITEEEMVHISIEKIYKKNAHGNESLITGHWKDQYQPLRHINENIVSKLMDLPSHDEWLDVIRNLPKGKATGPSGISNEMLQHLSPTAHDVLYYLICKIIQFGYLPKQWKDATVFPIAKPKPFNCELSNSRPITLLETARKAFIMLLNRRLTLTLKQHNILQTNQFAGLLK
;
A
#
# COMPACT_ATOMS: atom_id res chain seq x y z
N MET A 1 -6.99 33.33 -13.88
CA MET A 1 -8.13 32.38 -13.86
C MET A 1 -7.84 31.03 -13.19
N VAL A 2 -6.97 30.14 -13.71
CA VAL A 2 -6.73 28.81 -13.09
C VAL A 2 -6.02 28.88 -11.73
N GLN A 3 -5.01 29.75 -11.60
CA GLN A 3 -4.28 29.97 -10.35
C GLN A 3 -5.22 30.48 -9.25
N GLU A 4 -6.15 31.37 -9.60
CA GLU A 4 -7.12 31.96 -8.67
C GLU A 4 -8.16 30.94 -8.23
N GLN A 5 -8.57 30.03 -9.12
CA GLN A 5 -9.46 28.93 -8.76
C GLN A 5 -8.78 27.95 -7.79
N ILE A 6 -7.51 27.62 -8.01
CA ILE A 6 -6.73 26.76 -7.11
C ILE A 6 -6.58 27.43 -5.75
N VAL A 7 -6.19 28.71 -5.71
CA VAL A 7 -6.05 29.48 -4.47
C VAL A 7 -7.39 29.62 -3.75
N SER A 8 -8.49 29.82 -4.48
CA SER A 8 -9.85 29.87 -3.94
C SER A 8 -10.28 28.54 -3.31
N ASN A 9 -10.00 27.43 -4.01
CA ASN A 9 -10.30 26.09 -3.51
C ASN A 9 -9.46 25.73 -2.28
N ILE A 10 -8.18 26.11 -2.25
CA ILE A 10 -7.31 25.94 -1.08
C ILE A 10 -7.84 26.76 0.10
N LYS A 11 -8.19 28.03 -0.12
CA LYS A 11 -8.77 28.88 0.93
C LYS A 11 -10.07 28.30 1.48
N LYS A 12 -11.00 27.89 0.62
CA LYS A 12 -12.25 27.21 1.04
C LYS A 12 -11.97 25.96 1.88
N ARG A 13 -10.99 25.14 1.47
CA ARG A 13 -10.61 23.92 2.20
C ARG A 13 -10.00 24.23 3.56
N CYS A 14 -9.17 25.28 3.67
CA CYS A 14 -8.61 25.74 4.95
C CYS A 14 -9.69 26.30 5.89
N THR A 15 -10.68 27.02 5.37
CA THR A 15 -11.82 27.52 6.16
C THR A 15 -12.67 26.36 6.68
N ASN A 16 -13.04 25.42 5.80
CA ASN A 16 -13.80 24.23 6.19
C ASN A 16 -13.08 23.38 7.26
N PHE A 17 -11.74 23.31 7.21
CA PHE A 17 -10.95 22.62 8.23
C PHE A 17 -10.98 23.32 9.59
N LYS A 18 -11.03 24.65 9.64
CA LYS A 18 -11.13 25.40 10.90
C LYS A 18 -12.52 25.23 11.53
N ASP A 19 -13.56 25.23 10.71
CA ASP A 19 -14.95 25.30 11.20
C ASP A 19 -15.55 23.92 11.48
N ASN A 20 -15.07 22.85 10.83
CA ASN A 20 -15.61 21.51 11.05
C ASN A 20 -14.59 20.39 10.71
N GLN A 21 -13.63 20.17 11.61
CA GLN A 21 -12.60 19.13 11.46
C GLN A 21 -13.19 17.71 11.30
N ALA A 22 -14.33 17.43 11.94
CA ALA A 22 -15.00 16.13 11.88
C ALA A 22 -15.55 15.81 10.50
N PHE A 23 -16.04 16.81 9.76
CA PHE A 23 -16.56 16.65 8.40
C PHE A 23 -15.46 16.25 7.39
N MET A 24 -14.26 16.85 7.51
CA MET A 24 -13.11 16.50 6.68
C MET A 24 -12.63 15.06 6.94
N ILE A 25 -12.61 14.64 8.21
CA ILE A 25 -12.24 13.26 8.57
C ILE A 25 -13.30 12.30 8.00
N ARG A 26 -14.59 12.57 8.20
CA ARG A 26 -15.68 11.75 7.63
C ARG A 26 -15.63 11.63 6.11
N SER A 27 -15.43 12.73 5.39
CA SER A 27 -15.30 12.71 3.92
C SER A 27 -14.12 11.85 3.43
N ILE A 28 -13.05 11.74 4.23
CA ILE A 28 -11.88 10.89 3.90
C ILE A 28 -12.10 9.44 4.34
N THR A 29 -12.82 9.20 5.43
CA THR A 29 -12.94 7.87 6.07
C THR A 29 -14.22 7.11 5.75
N GLU A 30 -15.28 7.79 5.32
CA GLU A 30 -16.62 7.23 5.08
C GLU A 30 -17.00 7.14 3.59
N GLU A 31 -16.19 7.68 2.66
CA GLU A 31 -16.40 7.46 1.23
C GLU A 31 -15.92 6.06 0.81
N GLU A 32 -16.76 5.34 0.05
CA GLU A 32 -16.34 4.16 -0.68
C GLU A 32 -15.14 4.51 -1.57
N MET A 33 -14.17 3.59 -1.66
CA MET A 33 -12.96 3.79 -2.45
C MET A 33 -13.37 4.06 -3.92
N VAL A 34 -13.39 5.33 -4.32
CA VAL A 34 -13.64 5.71 -5.71
C VAL A 34 -12.50 5.12 -6.54
N HIS A 35 -12.84 4.29 -7.52
CA HIS A 35 -11.88 3.76 -8.47
C HIS A 35 -11.21 4.94 -9.19
N ILE A 36 -9.96 5.25 -8.83
CA ILE A 36 -9.17 6.30 -9.50
C ILE A 36 -8.47 5.64 -10.69
N SER A 37 -9.14 5.63 -11.85
CA SER A 37 -8.48 5.33 -13.13
C SER A 37 -7.82 6.61 -13.63
N ILE A 38 -6.49 6.73 -13.46
CA ILE A 38 -5.72 7.82 -14.07
C ILE A 38 -5.55 7.51 -15.57
N GLU A 39 -6.64 7.55 -16.33
CA GLU A 39 -6.60 7.23 -17.76
C GLU A 39 -6.03 8.40 -18.58
N LYS A 40 -6.27 9.64 -18.15
CA LYS A 40 -6.01 10.85 -18.94
C LYS A 40 -5.42 11.99 -18.11
N ILE A 41 -4.10 12.22 -18.22
CA ILE A 41 -3.45 13.43 -17.70
C ILE A 41 -3.19 14.38 -18.86
N TYR A 42 -3.58 15.65 -18.73
CA TYR A 42 -3.34 16.68 -19.73
C TYR A 42 -2.32 17.71 -19.22
N LYS A 43 -1.39 18.12 -20.10
CA LYS A 43 -0.51 19.28 -19.88
C LYS A 43 -1.07 20.47 -20.64
N LYS A 44 -1.39 21.56 -19.93
CA LYS A 44 -1.64 22.87 -20.55
C LYS A 44 -0.33 23.61 -20.75
N ASN A 45 -0.12 24.15 -21.95
CA ASN A 45 0.96 25.11 -22.19
C ASN A 45 0.50 26.53 -21.82
N ALA A 46 1.43 27.50 -21.84
CA ALA A 46 1.15 28.91 -21.49
C ALA A 46 0.08 29.58 -22.38
N HIS A 47 -0.18 29.01 -23.57
CA HIS A 47 -1.19 29.46 -24.53
C HIS A 47 -2.54 28.76 -24.36
N GLY A 48 -2.69 27.91 -23.34
CA GLY A 48 -3.94 27.21 -23.03
C GLY A 48 -4.19 25.92 -23.80
N ASN A 49 -3.29 25.51 -24.71
CA ASN A 49 -3.44 24.27 -25.46
C ASN A 49 -3.20 23.06 -24.55
N GLU A 50 -4.12 22.11 -24.59
CA GLU A 50 -4.06 20.86 -23.85
C GLU A 50 -3.36 19.78 -24.69
N SER A 51 -2.39 19.09 -24.10
CA SER A 51 -1.73 17.93 -24.70
C SER A 51 -1.87 16.73 -23.76
N LEU A 52 -2.35 15.60 -24.29
CA LEU A 52 -2.54 14.38 -23.50
C LEU A 52 -1.18 13.74 -23.18
N ILE A 53 -0.81 13.75 -21.91
CA ILE A 53 0.42 13.13 -21.40
C ILE A 53 0.25 11.61 -21.30
N THR A 54 -0.89 11.07 -20.89
CA THR A 54 -0.98 9.60 -20.69
C THR A 54 -1.17 8.79 -21.96
N GLY A 55 -1.44 9.43 -23.11
CA GLY A 55 -1.70 8.74 -24.37
C GLY A 55 -0.54 7.85 -24.85
N HIS A 56 0.71 8.28 -24.63
CA HIS A 56 1.89 7.53 -25.07
C HIS A 56 2.22 6.30 -24.20
N TRP A 57 1.68 6.22 -22.98
CA TRP A 57 1.84 5.03 -22.13
C TRP A 57 0.73 4.01 -22.33
N LYS A 58 -0.35 4.36 -23.05
CA LYS A 58 -1.52 3.49 -23.21
C LYS A 58 -1.14 2.11 -23.76
N ASP A 59 -0.20 2.07 -24.70
CA ASP A 59 0.30 0.84 -25.31
C ASP A 59 1.20 0.05 -24.35
N GLN A 60 1.96 0.73 -23.49
CA GLN A 60 2.84 0.09 -22.51
C GLN A 60 2.08 -0.55 -21.34
N TYR A 61 0.92 0.00 -20.98
CA TYR A 61 0.06 -0.55 -19.94
C TYR A 61 -0.98 -1.56 -20.45
N GLN A 62 -0.98 -1.89 -21.75
CA GLN A 62 -1.83 -2.98 -22.23
C GLN A 62 -1.39 -4.32 -21.64
N PRO A 63 -2.33 -5.23 -21.32
CA PRO A 63 -1.99 -6.59 -20.92
C PRO A 63 -1.05 -7.24 -21.93
N LEU A 64 -0.01 -7.89 -21.41
CA LEU A 64 0.93 -8.62 -22.25
C LEU A 64 0.22 -9.82 -22.86
N ARG A 65 0.11 -9.86 -24.20
CA ARG A 65 -0.68 -10.87 -24.93
C ARG A 65 -0.31 -12.32 -24.65
N HIS A 66 0.93 -12.58 -24.21
CA HIS A 66 1.43 -13.91 -23.90
C HIS A 66 1.19 -14.33 -22.43
N ILE A 67 0.69 -13.40 -21.60
CA ILE A 67 0.39 -13.65 -20.19
C ILE A 67 -1.10 -13.91 -20.05
N ASN A 68 -1.45 -15.08 -19.55
CA ASN A 68 -2.82 -15.43 -19.23
C ASN A 68 -3.24 -14.74 -17.92
N GLU A 69 -4.42 -14.13 -17.85
CA GLU A 69 -4.92 -13.47 -16.63
C GLU A 69 -5.07 -14.45 -15.45
N ASN A 70 -5.30 -15.73 -15.73
CA ASN A 70 -5.51 -16.76 -14.71
C ASN A 70 -4.25 -17.13 -13.92
N ILE A 71 -3.06 -16.61 -14.27
CA ILE A 71 -1.82 -16.90 -13.53
C ILE A 71 -1.89 -16.49 -12.05
N VAL A 72 -2.67 -15.45 -11.73
CA VAL A 72 -2.83 -14.93 -10.36
C VAL A 72 -4.11 -15.43 -9.68
N SER A 73 -4.88 -16.31 -10.34
CA SER A 73 -6.14 -16.85 -9.79
C SER A 73 -5.98 -17.44 -8.39
N LYS A 74 -4.85 -18.12 -8.13
CA LYS A 74 -4.54 -18.78 -6.86
C LYS A 74 -3.99 -17.86 -5.78
N LEU A 75 -3.77 -16.57 -6.08
CA LEU A 75 -3.16 -15.63 -5.13
C LEU A 75 -3.98 -15.52 -3.83
N MET A 76 -5.31 -15.58 -3.97
CA MET A 76 -6.28 -15.42 -2.89
C MET A 76 -6.85 -16.76 -2.40
N ASP A 77 -6.24 -17.90 -2.75
CA ASP A 77 -6.63 -19.19 -2.18
C ASP A 77 -6.34 -19.20 -0.66
N LEU A 78 -7.11 -19.96 0.11
CA LEU A 78 -6.82 -20.10 1.54
C LEU A 78 -5.42 -20.70 1.72
N PRO A 79 -4.54 -20.09 2.53
CA PRO A 79 -3.22 -20.64 2.82
C PRO A 79 -3.34 -21.92 3.61
N SER A 80 -2.34 -22.78 3.48
CA SER A 80 -2.15 -23.88 4.41
C SER A 80 -1.57 -23.35 5.73
N HIS A 81 -1.73 -24.11 6.81
CA HIS A 81 -1.13 -23.78 8.10
C HIS A 81 0.40 -23.69 8.01
N ASP A 82 1.02 -24.64 7.30
CA ASP A 82 2.47 -24.67 7.08
C ASP A 82 2.99 -23.46 6.29
N GLU A 83 2.26 -23.04 5.25
CA GLU A 83 2.59 -21.85 4.48
C GLU A 83 2.58 -20.59 5.35
N TRP A 84 1.56 -20.46 6.22
CA TRP A 84 1.47 -19.35 7.16
C TRP A 84 2.58 -19.40 8.22
N LEU A 85 2.85 -20.57 8.79
CA LEU A 85 3.92 -20.75 9.77
C LEU A 85 5.29 -20.41 9.18
N ASP A 86 5.55 -20.82 7.93
CA ASP A 86 6.78 -20.47 7.25
C ASP A 86 6.95 -18.95 7.08
N VAL A 87 5.85 -18.23 6.80
CA VAL A 87 5.88 -16.76 6.78
C VAL A 87 6.28 -16.19 8.13
N ILE A 88 5.65 -16.64 9.21
CA ILE A 88 5.91 -16.11 10.55
C ILE A 88 7.35 -16.40 11.00
N ARG A 89 7.83 -17.64 10.84
CA ARG A 89 9.18 -18.05 11.24
C ARG A 89 10.27 -17.23 10.54
N ASN A 90 10.02 -16.82 9.30
CA ASN A 90 10.97 -16.08 8.48
C ASN A 90 10.78 -14.55 8.53
N LEU A 91 9.96 -14.02 9.44
CA LEU A 91 9.87 -12.57 9.64
C LEU A 91 11.25 -12.00 10.06
N PRO A 92 11.68 -10.87 9.49
CA PRO A 92 12.97 -10.29 9.83
C PRO A 92 12.96 -9.72 11.25
N LYS A 93 14.01 -9.99 12.03
CA LYS A 93 14.17 -9.50 13.39
C LYS A 93 14.63 -8.03 13.44
N GLY A 94 14.43 -7.36 14.57
CA GLY A 94 14.87 -5.99 14.83
C GLY A 94 14.13 -4.93 14.01
N LYS A 95 12.89 -5.20 13.62
CA LYS A 95 12.05 -4.26 12.86
C LYS A 95 11.16 -3.44 13.78
N ALA A 96 10.94 -2.18 13.41
CA ALA A 96 10.01 -1.30 14.11
C ALA A 96 8.57 -1.84 14.05
N THR A 97 7.88 -1.76 15.17
CA THR A 97 6.51 -2.22 15.37
C THR A 97 5.50 -1.26 14.74
N GLY A 98 4.27 -1.73 14.54
CA GLY A 98 3.13 -0.87 14.24
C GLY A 98 2.53 -0.21 15.50
N PRO A 99 1.36 0.43 15.37
CA PRO A 99 0.64 1.08 16.47
C PRO A 99 0.41 0.22 17.72
N SER A 100 0.18 -1.08 17.55
CA SER A 100 -0.04 -2.04 18.64
C SER A 100 1.19 -2.35 19.49
N GLY A 101 2.40 -2.02 19.02
CA GLY A 101 3.64 -2.40 19.69
C GLY A 101 4.03 -3.88 19.54
N ILE A 102 3.25 -4.69 18.82
CA ILE A 102 3.57 -6.11 18.57
C ILE A 102 4.77 -6.20 17.62
N SER A 103 5.83 -6.91 18.02
CA SER A 103 7.01 -7.11 17.19
C SER A 103 6.95 -8.40 16.36
N ASN A 104 7.86 -8.53 15.38
CA ASN A 104 7.98 -9.76 14.60
C ASN A 104 8.37 -10.95 15.49
N GLU A 105 9.23 -10.72 16.48
CA GLU A 105 9.68 -11.71 17.45
C GLU A 105 8.51 -12.19 18.32
N MET A 106 7.61 -11.29 18.74
CA MET A 106 6.40 -11.69 19.46
C MET A 106 5.54 -12.63 18.62
N LEU A 107 5.39 -12.37 17.31
CA LEU A 107 4.68 -13.26 16.40
C LEU A 107 5.41 -14.61 16.23
N GLN A 108 6.74 -14.61 16.19
CA GLN A 108 7.57 -15.83 16.08
C GLN A 108 7.50 -16.73 17.32
N HIS A 109 7.19 -16.15 18.48
CA HIS A 109 7.16 -16.82 19.77
C HIS A 109 5.75 -17.02 20.32
N LEU A 110 4.71 -16.88 19.49
CA LEU A 110 3.34 -17.18 19.92
C LEU A 110 3.22 -18.65 20.33
N SER A 111 2.33 -18.92 21.29
CA SER A 111 1.94 -20.29 21.60
C SER A 111 1.20 -20.92 20.40
N PRO A 112 1.17 -22.26 20.30
CA PRO A 112 0.42 -22.94 19.22
C PRO A 112 -1.03 -22.46 19.11
N THR A 113 -1.73 -22.32 20.24
CA THR A 113 -3.12 -21.82 20.27
C THR A 113 -3.23 -20.38 19.76
N ALA A 114 -2.31 -19.49 20.12
CA ALA A 114 -2.33 -18.12 19.64
C ALA A 114 -2.00 -18.03 18.15
N HIS A 115 -1.11 -18.89 17.65
CA HIS A 115 -0.86 -19.04 16.22
C HIS A 115 -2.10 -19.49 15.46
N ASP A 116 -2.84 -20.47 15.99
CA ASP A 116 -4.07 -20.97 15.36
C ASP A 116 -5.15 -19.89 15.27
N VAL A 117 -5.30 -19.07 16.32
CA VAL A 117 -6.22 -17.92 16.31
C VAL A 117 -5.79 -16.89 15.25
N LEU A 118 -4.49 -16.57 15.18
CA LEU A 118 -3.98 -15.63 14.19
C LEU A 118 -4.15 -16.17 12.76
N TYR A 119 -3.85 -17.45 12.53
CA TYR A 119 -4.07 -18.12 11.26
C TYR A 119 -5.54 -18.11 10.85
N TYR A 120 -6.45 -18.43 11.79
CA TYR A 120 -7.88 -18.34 11.55
C TYR A 120 -8.31 -16.94 11.10
N LEU A 121 -7.77 -15.89 11.75
CA LEU A 121 -8.00 -14.51 11.33
C LEU A 121 -7.51 -14.26 9.89
N ILE A 122 -6.32 -14.73 9.51
CA ILE A 122 -5.80 -14.61 8.14
C ILE A 122 -6.73 -15.28 7.13
N CYS A 123 -7.17 -16.51 7.41
CA CYS A 123 -8.11 -17.22 6.54
C CYS A 123 -9.43 -16.44 6.38
N LYS A 124 -9.96 -15.85 7.46
CA LYS A 124 -11.17 -15.02 7.39
C LYS A 124 -10.97 -13.73 6.60
N ILE A 125 -9.81 -13.08 6.74
CA ILE A 125 -9.47 -11.90 5.94
C ILE A 125 -9.49 -12.22 4.44
N ILE A 126 -8.88 -13.35 4.04
CA ILE A 126 -8.86 -13.79 2.64
C ILE A 126 -10.27 -14.16 2.17
N GLN A 127 -11.00 -14.95 2.96
CA GLN A 127 -12.34 -15.42 2.63
C GLN A 127 -13.34 -14.27 2.41
N PHE A 128 -13.29 -13.25 3.27
CA PHE A 128 -14.25 -12.13 3.23
C PHE A 128 -13.74 -10.91 2.47
N GLY A 129 -12.44 -10.85 2.14
CA GLY A 129 -11.82 -9.67 1.53
C GLY A 129 -11.80 -8.43 2.43
N TYR A 130 -11.97 -8.58 3.74
CA TYR A 130 -12.06 -7.47 4.70
C TYR A 130 -10.88 -7.47 5.67
N LEU A 131 -10.19 -6.34 5.76
CA LEU A 131 -9.11 -6.12 6.73
C LEU A 131 -9.68 -5.53 8.04
N PRO A 132 -9.16 -5.94 9.22
CA PRO A 132 -9.50 -5.32 10.50
C PRO A 132 -9.33 -3.81 10.44
N LYS A 133 -10.26 -3.06 11.06
CA LYS A 133 -10.21 -1.59 11.05
C LYS A 133 -8.88 -1.06 11.59
N GLN A 134 -8.40 -1.66 12.68
CA GLN A 134 -7.13 -1.30 13.33
C GLN A 134 -5.91 -1.52 12.40
N TRP A 135 -5.98 -2.45 11.46
CA TRP A 135 -4.90 -2.66 10.48
C TRP A 135 -4.83 -1.55 9.44
N LYS A 136 -5.88 -0.72 9.32
CA LYS A 136 -5.89 0.46 8.45
C LYS A 136 -5.21 1.66 9.10
N ASP A 137 -5.03 1.63 10.42
CA ASP A 137 -4.31 2.66 11.17
C ASP A 137 -2.80 2.50 11.01
N ALA A 138 -2.06 3.60 11.17
CA ALA A 138 -0.61 3.61 11.06
C ALA A 138 0.02 4.78 11.80
N THR A 139 1.26 4.59 12.25
CA THR A 139 2.06 5.66 12.85
C THR A 139 3.00 6.24 11.79
N VAL A 140 2.94 7.56 11.57
CA VAL A 140 3.86 8.26 10.66
C VAL A 140 5.05 8.78 11.46
N PHE A 141 6.25 8.37 11.06
CA PHE A 141 7.50 8.78 11.70
C PHE A 141 8.40 9.54 10.70
N PRO A 142 8.80 10.80 10.99
CA PRO A 142 9.68 11.56 10.10
C PRO A 142 11.15 11.12 10.26
N ILE A 143 11.79 10.71 9.16
CA ILE A 143 13.24 10.43 9.11
C ILE A 143 13.94 11.56 8.39
N ALA A 144 15.01 12.12 8.97
CA ALA A 144 15.78 13.16 8.31
C ALA A 144 16.42 12.67 7.00
N LYS A 145 16.38 13.49 5.95
CA LYS A 145 17.22 13.31 4.75
C LYS A 145 18.69 13.48 5.14
N PRO A 146 19.66 13.00 4.34
CA PRO A 146 21.09 13.20 4.58
C PRO A 146 21.49 14.67 4.27
N LYS A 147 20.88 15.62 4.98
CA LYS A 147 21.14 17.05 4.97
C LYS A 147 20.57 17.68 6.24
N PRO A 148 21.05 18.86 6.67
CA PRO A 148 20.54 19.52 7.88
C PRO A 148 19.01 19.67 7.87
N PHE A 149 18.37 19.33 8.98
CA PHE A 149 16.91 19.37 9.09
C PHE A 149 16.40 20.81 9.01
N ASN A 150 17.06 21.77 9.67
CA ASN A 150 16.71 23.19 9.73
C ASN A 150 15.23 23.45 10.09
N CYS A 151 14.57 22.53 10.81
CA CYS A 151 13.13 22.57 11.08
C CYS A 151 12.24 22.59 9.82
N GLU A 152 12.77 22.16 8.67
CA GLU A 152 12.03 22.08 7.41
C GLU A 152 11.48 20.66 7.20
N LEU A 153 10.16 20.52 7.18
CA LEU A 153 9.51 19.22 6.91
C LEU A 153 9.87 18.64 5.53
N SER A 154 10.18 19.49 4.55
CA SER A 154 10.71 19.09 3.23
C SER A 154 12.05 18.35 3.33
N ASN A 155 12.77 18.50 4.45
CA ASN A 155 14.02 17.81 4.75
C ASN A 155 13.80 16.50 5.50
N SER A 156 12.55 16.07 5.67
CA SER A 156 12.19 14.74 6.18
C SER A 156 11.70 13.81 5.07
N ARG A 157 11.78 12.50 5.33
CA ARG A 157 11.11 11.43 4.61
C ARG A 157 10.16 10.78 5.62
N PRO A 158 8.84 10.97 5.52
CA PRO A 158 7.93 10.25 6.38
C PRO A 158 7.98 8.76 6.05
N ILE A 159 8.07 7.92 7.07
CA ILE A 159 7.83 6.48 6.97
C ILE A 159 6.56 6.13 7.72
N THR A 160 5.83 5.14 7.21
CA THR A 160 4.57 4.69 7.79
C THR A 160 4.77 3.32 8.44
N LEU A 161 4.60 3.26 9.75
CA LEU A 161 4.67 2.03 10.53
C LEU A 161 3.27 1.39 10.55
N LEU A 162 3.10 0.34 9.75
CA LEU A 162 1.88 -0.47 9.71
C LEU A 162 1.91 -1.58 10.77
N GLU A 163 0.73 -2.08 11.11
CA GLU A 163 0.55 -3.26 11.96
C GLU A 163 1.39 -4.46 11.51
N THR A 164 2.02 -5.12 12.47
CA THR A 164 2.99 -6.19 12.21
C THR A 164 2.31 -7.41 11.62
N ALA A 165 1.15 -7.80 12.15
CA ALA A 165 0.36 -8.90 11.62
C ALA A 165 -0.17 -8.60 10.19
N ARG A 166 -0.50 -7.33 9.89
CA ARG A 166 -0.80 -6.88 8.51
C ARG A 166 0.39 -7.09 7.58
N LYS A 167 1.59 -6.70 8.01
CA LYS A 167 2.81 -6.90 7.21
C LYS A 167 3.09 -8.38 6.96
N ALA A 168 2.86 -9.25 7.95
CA ALA A 168 2.98 -10.69 7.78
C ALA A 168 1.97 -11.24 6.76
N PHE A 169 0.71 -10.81 6.82
CA PHE A 169 -0.30 -11.15 5.81
C PHE A 169 0.12 -10.71 4.39
N ILE A 170 0.60 -9.48 4.24
CA ILE A 170 1.08 -8.99 2.94
C ILE A 170 2.33 -9.74 2.48
N MET A 171 3.18 -10.19 3.40
CA MET A 171 4.34 -11.02 3.07
C MET A 171 3.92 -12.37 2.47
N LEU A 172 2.87 -13.01 2.98
CA LEU A 172 2.28 -14.22 2.39
C LEU A 172 1.88 -13.98 0.93
N LEU A 173 1.10 -12.92 0.67
CA LEU A 173 0.65 -12.58 -0.68
C LEU A 173 1.83 -12.22 -1.60
N ASN A 174 2.80 -11.45 -1.10
CA ASN A 174 4.00 -11.08 -1.85
C ASN A 174 4.83 -12.31 -2.25
N ARG A 175 4.93 -13.33 -1.39
CA ARG A 175 5.61 -14.59 -1.71
C ARG A 175 4.92 -15.32 -2.85
N ARG A 176 3.60 -15.51 -2.76
CA ARG A 176 2.81 -16.13 -3.82
C ARG A 176 2.95 -15.38 -5.14
N LEU A 177 2.76 -14.05 -5.11
CA LEU A 177 2.91 -13.21 -6.29
C LEU A 177 4.31 -13.32 -6.88
N THR A 178 5.35 -13.24 -6.06
CA THR A 178 6.73 -13.37 -6.51
C THR A 178 6.99 -14.71 -7.19
N LEU A 179 6.47 -15.82 -6.63
CA LEU A 179 6.60 -17.14 -7.22
C LEU A 179 5.90 -17.21 -8.58
N THR A 180 4.66 -16.71 -8.68
CA THR A 180 3.92 -16.65 -9.96
C THR A 180 4.68 -15.82 -11.00
N LEU A 181 5.18 -14.62 -10.63
CA LEU A 181 5.92 -13.75 -11.54
C LEU A 181 7.21 -14.41 -12.07
N LYS A 182 7.92 -15.15 -11.20
CA LYS A 182 9.13 -15.90 -11.58
C LYS A 182 8.80 -17.10 -12.48
N GLN A 183 7.78 -17.90 -12.13
CA GLN A 183 7.38 -19.09 -12.91
C GLN A 183 6.95 -18.75 -14.34
N HIS A 184 6.32 -17.60 -14.54
CA HIS A 184 5.80 -17.17 -15.84
C HIS A 184 6.74 -16.20 -16.59
N ASN A 185 7.97 -15.97 -16.10
CA ASN A 185 8.96 -15.07 -16.71
C ASN A 185 8.39 -13.68 -17.07
N ILE A 186 7.55 -13.14 -16.19
CA ILE A 186 6.80 -11.89 -16.44
C ILE A 186 7.73 -10.69 -16.35
N LEU A 187 8.76 -10.79 -15.51
CA LEU A 187 9.68 -9.70 -15.26
C LEU A 187 10.75 -9.65 -16.33
N GLN A 188 10.95 -8.45 -16.87
CA GLN A 188 12.04 -8.17 -17.80
C GLN A 188 13.39 -8.23 -17.10
N THR A 189 14.45 -8.50 -17.84
CA THR A 189 15.82 -8.65 -17.32
C THR A 189 16.36 -7.43 -16.58
N ASN A 190 15.81 -6.25 -16.84
CA ASN A 190 16.17 -4.99 -16.17
C ASN A 190 15.30 -4.67 -14.94
N GLN A 191 14.33 -5.53 -14.58
CA GLN A 191 13.44 -5.33 -13.44
C GLN A 191 13.97 -6.02 -12.18
N PHE A 192 14.86 -5.33 -11.46
CA PHE A 192 15.47 -5.84 -10.23
C PHE A 192 14.74 -5.47 -8.94
N ALA A 193 13.72 -4.61 -9.02
CA ALA A 193 12.99 -4.11 -7.86
C ALA A 193 11.75 -4.98 -7.55
N GLY A 194 11.41 -5.11 -6.26
CA GLY A 194 10.14 -5.71 -5.82
C GLY A 194 10.11 -7.24 -5.75
N LEU A 195 11.15 -7.93 -6.20
CA LEU A 195 11.30 -9.37 -6.01
C LEU A 195 11.84 -9.70 -4.61
N LEU A 196 11.21 -10.66 -3.94
CA LEU A 196 11.82 -11.29 -2.77
C LEU A 196 13.09 -12.04 -3.22
N LYS A 197 14.21 -11.66 -2.60
CA LYS A 197 15.51 -12.32 -2.73
C LYS A 197 15.48 -13.67 -2.04
#